data_AF-A0AAE1Q639-F1
#
_entry.id   AF-A0AAE1Q639-F1
#
_cell.length_a   1.000
_cell.length_b   1.000
_cell.length_c   1.000
_cell.angle_alpha   90.00
_cell.angle_beta   90.00
_cell.angle_gamma   90.00
#
_symmetry.space_group_name_H-M   'P 1'
#
loop_
_entity.id
_entity.type
_entity.pdbx_description
1 polymer ?
#
loop_
_entity_poly.entity_id
_entity_poly.type
_entity_poly.pdbx_seq_one_letter_code
_entity_poly.pdbx_strand_id
1 'polypeptide(L)'
;MEFATEMDEVEEFLWTNKYPVHVGNDKGKKANFRRKCRAFVLQDECLKFVHKPNRRDMTEVRFLGVIKDRQYQLDIVLASHRGAGDSDEAVALGGHVGRDKVIDRIMQRYWWRNVTSDVVETIKTCLRCHPQANGLVERNNRTVQNLLLRTLSDRHENWDKCLHGVLFALR
;
A
#
# COMPACT_ATOMS: atom_id res chain seq x y z
N MET A 1 1.37 -7.17 -19.79
CA MET A 1 2.15 -8.36 -20.19
C MET A 1 3.65 -8.14 -20.06
N GLU A 2 4.21 -7.00 -20.48
CA GLU A 2 5.67 -6.76 -20.46
C GLU A 2 6.36 -6.97 -19.10
N PHE A 3 5.72 -6.60 -17.98
CA PHE A 3 6.32 -6.80 -16.65
C PHE A 3 6.51 -8.29 -16.29
N ALA A 4 5.50 -9.13 -16.55
CA ALA A 4 5.56 -10.55 -16.19
C ALA A 4 6.68 -11.25 -16.95
N THR A 5 6.73 -11.06 -18.28
CA THR A 5 7.79 -11.60 -19.15
C THR A 5 9.17 -11.17 -18.69
N GLU A 6 9.36 -9.91 -18.32
CA GLU A 6 10.64 -9.43 -17.81
C GLU A 6 11.03 -10.12 -16.49
N MET A 7 10.08 -10.35 -15.58
CA MET A 7 10.35 -11.03 -14.32
C MET A 7 10.59 -12.54 -14.51
N ASP A 8 9.99 -13.15 -15.52
CA ASP A 8 10.29 -14.53 -15.94
C ASP A 8 11.72 -14.65 -16.45
N GLU A 9 12.16 -13.71 -17.29
CA GLU A 9 13.55 -13.65 -17.77
C GLU A 9 14.56 -13.45 -16.63
N VAL A 10 14.24 -12.60 -15.64
CA VAL A 10 15.08 -12.41 -14.46
C VAL A 10 15.17 -13.69 -13.63
N GLU A 11 14.03 -14.37 -13.40
CA GLU A 11 13.97 -15.63 -12.68
C GLU A 11 14.77 -16.74 -13.39
N GLU A 12 14.55 -16.92 -14.70
CA GLU A 12 15.27 -17.91 -15.50
C GLU A 12 16.78 -17.65 -15.49
N PHE A 13 17.20 -16.39 -15.59
CA PHE A 13 18.62 -16.04 -15.48
C PHE A 13 19.19 -16.37 -14.10
N LEU A 14 18.47 -16.10 -13.02
CA LEU A 14 18.95 -16.41 -11.67
C LEU A 14 19.07 -17.93 -11.45
N TRP A 15 18.20 -18.72 -12.08
CA TRP A 15 18.27 -20.18 -12.05
C TRP A 15 19.38 -20.77 -12.93
N THR A 16 19.51 -20.27 -14.16
CA THR A 16 20.31 -20.94 -15.21
C THR A 16 21.60 -20.22 -15.55
N ASN A 17 21.77 -18.98 -15.11
CA ASN A 17 22.81 -18.04 -15.53
C ASN A 17 22.85 -17.79 -17.05
N LYS A 18 21.75 -18.05 -17.77
CA LYS A 18 21.60 -17.83 -19.22
C LYS A 18 20.90 -16.51 -19.50
N TYR A 19 21.45 -15.74 -20.43
CA TYR A 19 20.87 -14.47 -20.84
C TYR A 19 19.68 -14.68 -21.78
N PRO A 20 18.64 -13.82 -21.70
CA PRO A 20 17.56 -13.80 -22.67
C PRO A 20 18.09 -13.54 -24.09
N VAL A 21 17.39 -14.09 -25.09
CA VAL A 21 17.78 -14.01 -26.51
C VAL A 21 17.98 -12.56 -26.97
N HIS A 22 17.12 -11.65 -26.53
CA HIS A 22 17.15 -10.24 -26.92
C HIS A 22 18.37 -9.46 -26.35
N VAL A 23 18.99 -9.96 -25.28
CA VAL A 23 20.24 -9.42 -24.72
C VAL A 23 21.43 -9.76 -25.62
N GLY A 24 21.42 -10.97 -26.20
CA GLY A 24 22.44 -11.44 -27.14
C GLY A 24 23.85 -11.46 -26.53
N ASN A 25 24.87 -11.18 -27.36
CA ASN A 25 26.28 -11.12 -26.95
C ASN A 25 26.82 -9.71 -26.66
N ASP A 26 25.94 -8.72 -26.61
CA ASP A 26 26.31 -7.34 -26.32
C ASP A 26 26.77 -7.20 -24.86
N LYS A 27 28.03 -6.77 -24.66
CA LYS A 27 28.64 -6.61 -23.34
C LYS A 27 27.88 -5.59 -22.48
N GLY A 28 27.41 -4.51 -23.08
CA GLY A 28 26.66 -3.45 -22.41
C GLY A 28 25.28 -3.92 -21.97
N LYS A 29 24.53 -4.60 -22.85
CA LYS A 29 23.22 -5.18 -22.51
C LYS A 29 23.33 -6.22 -21.40
N LYS A 30 24.33 -7.11 -21.46
CA LYS A 30 24.60 -8.09 -20.39
C LYS A 30 24.93 -7.42 -19.06
N ALA A 31 25.73 -6.35 -19.08
CA ALA A 31 26.07 -5.60 -17.86
C ALA A 31 24.84 -4.93 -17.23
N ASN A 32 23.99 -4.30 -18.05
CA ASN A 32 22.74 -3.68 -17.59
C ASN A 32 21.76 -4.72 -17.02
N PHE A 33 21.61 -5.86 -17.70
CA PHE A 33 20.77 -6.96 -17.24
C PHE A 33 21.24 -7.49 -15.87
N ARG A 34 22.54 -7.78 -15.72
CA ARG A 34 23.11 -8.17 -14.42
C ARG A 34 22.87 -7.15 -13.33
N ARG A 35 22.98 -5.85 -13.63
CA ARG A 35 22.71 -4.78 -12.67
C ARG A 35 21.26 -4.80 -12.19
N LYS A 36 20.30 -5.05 -13.10
CA LYS A 36 18.89 -5.22 -12.75
C LYS A 36 18.68 -6.45 -11.85
N CYS A 37 19.26 -7.59 -12.19
CA CYS A 37 19.12 -8.83 -11.41
C CYS A 37 19.59 -8.69 -9.94
N ARG A 38 20.51 -7.76 -9.63
CA ARG A 38 20.97 -7.51 -8.25
C ARG A 38 19.88 -7.06 -7.28
N ALA A 39 18.74 -6.58 -7.80
CA ALA A 39 17.59 -6.23 -6.97
C ALA A 39 16.77 -7.46 -6.55
N PHE A 40 17.11 -8.65 -7.05
CA PHE A 40 16.32 -9.86 -6.88
C PHE A 40 17.17 -11.01 -6.36
N VAL A 41 16.52 -11.93 -5.66
CA VAL A 41 17.09 -13.20 -5.20
C VAL A 41 16.06 -14.31 -5.38
N LEU A 42 16.54 -15.53 -5.57
CA LEU A 42 15.72 -16.74 -5.49
C LEU A 42 15.79 -17.27 -4.07
N GLN A 43 14.65 -17.46 -3.44
CA GLN A 43 14.55 -18.04 -2.10
C GLN A 43 13.24 -18.82 -2.00
N ASP A 44 13.31 -20.06 -1.50
CA ASP A 44 12.16 -20.96 -1.35
C ASP A 44 11.43 -21.18 -2.70
N GLU A 45 12.19 -21.42 -3.78
CA GLU A 45 11.65 -21.59 -5.14
C GLU A 45 10.87 -20.37 -5.68
N CYS A 46 11.01 -19.20 -5.05
CA CYS A 46 10.28 -17.99 -5.40
C CYS A 46 11.23 -16.82 -5.68
N LEU A 47 10.88 -16.01 -6.69
CA LEU A 47 11.55 -14.73 -6.94
C LEU A 47 11.18 -13.70 -5.87
N LYS A 48 12.18 -13.17 -5.16
CA LYS A 48 12.01 -12.12 -4.14
C LYS A 48 12.77 -10.86 -4.50
N PHE A 49 12.16 -9.69 -4.25
CA PHE A 49 12.76 -8.37 -4.37
C PHE A 49 13.46 -7.97 -3.07
N VAL A 50 14.69 -7.50 -3.18
CA VAL A 50 15.51 -7.07 -2.04
C VAL A 50 15.17 -5.61 -1.70
N HIS A 51 14.30 -5.43 -0.72
CA HIS A 51 13.93 -4.11 -0.21
C HIS A 51 14.88 -3.67 0.90
N LYS A 52 15.70 -2.67 0.60
CA LYS A 52 16.63 -2.06 1.56
C LYS A 52 15.99 -0.81 2.16
N PRO A 53 15.86 -0.73 3.50
CA PRO A 53 15.34 0.47 4.13
C PRO A 53 16.30 1.64 3.95
N ASN A 54 15.76 2.84 4.15
CA ASN A 54 16.57 4.05 4.06
C ASN A 54 17.63 4.05 5.17
N ARG A 55 18.77 4.73 5.00
CA ARG A 55 19.88 4.69 5.97
C ARG A 55 19.52 5.18 7.38
N ARG A 56 18.44 5.96 7.50
CA ARG A 56 17.88 6.45 8.78
C ARG A 56 16.90 5.49 9.43
N ASP A 57 16.42 4.51 8.67
CA ASP A 57 15.48 3.49 9.09
C ASP A 57 16.29 2.23 9.44
N MET A 58 16.31 1.89 10.73
CA MET A 58 17.07 0.76 11.29
C MET A 58 16.38 -0.60 11.05
N THR A 59 15.31 -0.66 10.26
CA THR A 59 14.67 -1.93 9.92
C THR A 59 15.62 -2.86 9.16
N GLU A 60 15.38 -4.16 9.28
CA GLU A 60 16.15 -5.16 8.55
C GLU A 60 15.82 -5.14 7.06
N VAL A 61 16.76 -5.60 6.24
CA VAL A 61 16.52 -5.82 4.80
C VAL A 61 15.39 -6.84 4.65
N ARG A 62 14.36 -6.47 3.87
CA ARG A 62 13.22 -7.34 3.60
C ARG A 62 13.33 -7.99 2.23
N PHE A 63 12.82 -9.22 2.15
CA PHE A 63 12.71 -9.98 0.90
C PHE A 63 11.24 -10.11 0.55
N LEU A 64 10.80 -9.34 -0.44
CA LEU A 64 9.39 -9.21 -0.80
C LEU A 64 9.05 -10.16 -1.96
N GLY A 65 7.98 -10.94 -1.86
CA GLY A 65 7.56 -11.82 -2.95
C GLY A 65 7.18 -11.01 -4.20
N VAL A 66 7.77 -11.35 -5.35
CA VAL A 66 7.47 -10.67 -6.62
C VAL A 66 6.17 -11.21 -7.20
N ILE A 67 5.16 -10.35 -7.33
CA ILE A 67 3.85 -10.75 -7.88
C ILE A 67 3.79 -10.40 -9.36
N LYS A 68 3.80 -11.42 -10.22
CA LYS A 68 3.78 -11.27 -11.68
C LYS A 68 2.37 -11.15 -12.26
N ASP A 69 1.44 -11.92 -11.70
CA ASP A 69 0.06 -11.98 -12.18
C ASP A 69 -0.71 -10.69 -11.88
N ARG A 70 -1.38 -10.15 -12.90
CA ARG A 70 -2.06 -8.85 -12.79
C ARG A 70 -3.32 -8.94 -11.94
N GLN A 71 -4.07 -10.03 -12.04
CA GLN A 71 -5.29 -10.19 -11.26
C GLN A 71 -4.95 -10.29 -9.78
N TYR A 72 -3.92 -11.07 -9.44
CA TYR A 72 -3.48 -11.24 -8.07
C TYR A 72 -2.89 -9.94 -7.47
N GLN A 73 -2.22 -9.10 -8.26
CA GLN A 73 -1.84 -7.74 -7.81
C GLN A 73 -3.07 -6.93 -7.39
N LEU A 74 -4.13 -6.94 -8.21
CA LEU A 74 -5.37 -6.20 -7.92
C LEU A 74 -6.07 -6.76 -6.68
N ASP A 75 -6.13 -8.09 -6.55
CA ASP A 75 -6.73 -8.75 -5.40
C ASP A 75 -5.99 -8.40 -4.09
N ILE A 76 -4.66 -8.39 -4.11
CA ILE A 76 -3.83 -7.96 -2.96
C ILE A 76 -4.13 -6.50 -2.60
N VAL A 77 -4.23 -5.60 -3.59
CA VAL A 77 -4.54 -4.17 -3.35
C VAL A 77 -5.93 -4.02 -2.75
N LEU A 78 -6.94 -4.69 -3.32
CA LEU A 78 -8.33 -4.64 -2.86
C LEU A 78 -8.47 -5.21 -1.45
N ALA A 79 -7.86 -6.35 -1.16
CA ALA A 79 -7.85 -6.95 0.17
C ALA A 79 -7.16 -6.03 1.19
N SER A 80 -6.02 -5.43 0.82
CA SER A 80 -5.27 -4.51 1.68
C SER A 80 -6.02 -3.21 1.97
N HIS A 81 -6.85 -2.77 1.02
CA HIS A 81 -7.69 -1.57 1.12
C HIS A 81 -8.99 -1.81 1.90
N ARG A 82 -9.81 -2.78 1.50
CA ARG A 82 -11.15 -3.05 2.07
C ARG A 82 -11.07 -3.74 3.43
N GLY A 83 -10.05 -4.56 3.68
CA GLY A 83 -9.96 -5.35 4.91
C GLY A 83 -11.07 -6.41 4.98
N ALA A 84 -11.86 -6.40 6.06
CA ALA A 84 -12.91 -7.39 6.31
C ALA A 84 -14.18 -7.25 5.44
N GLY A 85 -14.20 -6.30 4.51
CA GLY A 85 -15.29 -6.11 3.55
C GLY A 85 -15.74 -4.66 3.45
N ASP A 86 -16.91 -4.45 2.84
CA ASP A 86 -17.49 -3.12 2.59
C ASP A 86 -18.60 -2.75 3.59
N SER A 87 -18.77 -3.53 4.67
CA SER A 87 -19.75 -3.24 5.71
C SER A 87 -19.34 -2.03 6.57
N ASP A 88 -20.31 -1.41 7.23
CA ASP A 88 -20.05 -0.27 8.11
C ASP A 88 -19.18 -0.67 9.32
N GLU A 89 -19.33 -1.90 9.81
CA GLU A 89 -18.49 -2.46 10.87
C GLU A 89 -17.04 -2.65 10.39
N ALA A 90 -16.85 -3.17 9.17
CA ALA A 90 -15.51 -3.35 8.61
C ALA A 90 -14.76 -2.02 8.54
N VAL A 91 -15.43 -0.95 8.16
CA VAL A 91 -14.85 0.40 8.14
C VAL A 91 -14.56 0.91 9.55
N ALA A 92 -15.50 0.76 10.48
CA ALA A 92 -15.29 1.16 11.88
C ALA A 92 -14.07 0.45 12.50
N LEU A 93 -13.77 -0.77 12.07
CA LEU A 93 -12.61 -1.56 12.48
C LEU A 93 -11.33 -1.31 11.66
N GLY A 94 -11.32 -0.28 10.80
CA GLY A 94 -10.15 0.11 10.02
C GLY A 94 -10.03 -0.55 8.65
N GLY A 95 -11.15 -0.96 8.05
CA GLY A 95 -11.31 -1.14 6.61
C GLY A 95 -11.32 0.20 5.87
N HIS A 96 -11.13 0.16 4.55
CA HIS A 96 -10.97 1.36 3.70
C HIS A 96 -9.80 2.25 4.13
N VAL A 97 -8.64 1.62 4.34
CA VAL A 97 -7.42 2.37 4.71
C VAL A 97 -6.92 3.26 3.57
N GLY A 98 -6.41 4.43 3.95
CA GLY A 98 -5.81 5.37 3.02
C GLY A 98 -4.56 4.83 2.31
N ARG A 99 -4.18 5.50 1.22
CA ARG A 99 -3.12 5.10 0.28
C ARG A 99 -1.83 4.64 0.97
N ASP A 100 -1.28 5.46 1.86
CA ASP A 100 0.05 5.21 2.40
C ASP A 100 0.06 3.94 3.27
N LYS A 101 -1.02 3.70 4.04
CA LYS A 101 -1.18 2.47 4.82
C LYS A 101 -1.29 1.22 3.93
N VAL A 102 -1.97 1.32 2.79
CA VAL A 102 -2.06 0.19 1.83
C VAL A 102 -0.69 -0.12 1.25
N ILE A 103 0.05 0.91 0.83
CA ILE A 103 1.41 0.75 0.31
C ILE A 103 2.31 0.10 1.36
N ASP A 104 2.28 0.59 2.60
CA ASP A 104 3.08 0.04 3.70
C ASP A 104 2.75 -1.43 3.96
N ARG A 105 1.47 -1.81 3.98
CA ARG A 105 1.04 -3.21 4.16
C ARG A 105 1.54 -4.12 3.04
N ILE A 106 1.44 -3.67 1.79
CA ILE A 106 1.91 -4.44 0.63
C ILE A 106 3.43 -4.57 0.68
N MET A 107 4.14 -3.46 0.86
CA MET A 107 5.61 -3.39 0.86
C MET A 107 6.28 -4.07 2.07
N GLN A 108 5.49 -4.59 3.01
CA GLN A 108 5.98 -5.51 4.05
C GLN A 108 6.20 -6.94 3.54
N ARG A 109 5.47 -7.37 2.49
CA ARG A 109 5.44 -8.78 2.05
C ARG A 109 5.60 -8.98 0.55
N TYR A 110 5.14 -8.05 -0.26
CA TYR A 110 5.01 -8.19 -1.71
C TYR A 110 5.61 -7.00 -2.46
N TRP A 111 5.98 -7.23 -3.72
CA TRP A 111 6.50 -6.19 -4.60
C TRP A 111 6.10 -6.42 -6.06
N TRP A 112 5.84 -5.32 -6.77
CA TRP A 112 5.81 -5.22 -8.23
C TRP A 112 6.17 -3.78 -8.64
N ARG A 113 6.48 -3.55 -9.92
CA ARG A 113 7.07 -2.27 -10.38
C ARG A 113 6.18 -1.04 -10.12
N ASN A 114 4.86 -1.19 -10.11
CA ASN A 114 3.90 -0.08 -10.07
C ASN A 114 2.93 -0.14 -8.87
N VAL A 115 3.33 -0.72 -7.73
CA VAL A 115 2.49 -0.84 -6.51
C VAL A 115 1.78 0.47 -6.18
N THR A 116 2.53 1.57 -6.12
CA THR A 116 1.98 2.89 -5.76
C THR A 116 0.90 3.35 -6.74
N SER A 117 1.13 3.19 -8.04
CA SER A 117 0.17 3.61 -9.08
C SER A 117 -1.11 2.79 -8.99
N ASP A 118 -1.00 1.48 -8.83
CA ASP A 118 -2.15 0.57 -8.72
C ASP A 118 -2.99 0.85 -7.47
N VAL A 119 -2.34 1.12 -6.33
CA VAL A 119 -3.02 1.53 -5.11
C VAL A 119 -3.74 2.86 -5.30
N VAL A 120 -3.08 3.84 -5.91
CA VAL A 120 -3.68 5.16 -6.16
C VAL A 120 -4.91 5.04 -7.07
N GLU A 121 -4.83 4.27 -8.15
CA GLU A 121 -5.94 4.07 -9.08
C GLU A 121 -7.11 3.35 -8.41
N THR A 122 -6.83 2.31 -7.62
CA THR A 122 -7.85 1.54 -6.91
C THR A 122 -8.58 2.37 -5.85
N ILE A 123 -7.86 3.19 -5.09
CA ILE A 123 -8.47 4.03 -4.05
C ILE A 123 -9.25 5.20 -4.68
N LYS A 124 -8.78 5.75 -5.80
CA LYS A 124 -9.50 6.83 -6.52
C LYS A 124 -10.89 6.39 -7.00
N THR A 125 -11.04 5.13 -7.40
CA THR A 125 -12.32 4.57 -7.86
C THR A 125 -13.19 4.04 -6.72
N CYS A 126 -12.68 4.04 -5.48
CA CYS A 126 -13.44 3.63 -4.31
C CYS A 126 -14.47 4.70 -3.92
N LEU A 127 -15.76 4.38 -4.10
CA LEU A 127 -16.89 5.25 -3.75
C LEU A 127 -16.85 5.72 -2.29
N ARG A 128 -16.42 4.86 -1.37
CA ARG A 128 -16.39 5.13 0.07
C ARG A 128 -15.25 6.06 0.48
N CYS A 129 -14.14 6.02 -0.27
CA CYS A 129 -13.00 6.91 -0.08
C CYS A 129 -13.09 8.21 -0.89
N HIS A 130 -14.18 8.40 -1.65
CA HIS A 130 -14.35 9.58 -2.48
C HIS A 130 -14.37 10.86 -1.61
N PRO A 131 -13.64 11.93 -2.00
CA PRO A 131 -13.49 13.15 -1.19
C PRO A 131 -14.81 13.81 -0.79
N GLN A 132 -15.87 13.65 -1.57
CA GLN A 132 -17.18 14.19 -1.22
C GLN A 132 -17.80 13.51 0.01
N ALA A 133 -17.63 12.19 0.15
CA ALA A 133 -18.11 11.42 1.29
C ALA A 133 -17.22 11.62 2.51
N ASN A 134 -15.90 11.46 2.35
CA ASN A 134 -14.96 11.57 3.46
C ASN A 134 -14.77 13.03 3.91
N GLY A 135 -14.78 13.99 2.99
CA GLY A 135 -14.61 15.41 3.31
C GLY A 135 -15.78 16.02 4.09
N LEU A 136 -16.99 15.46 4.01
CA LEU A 136 -18.10 15.86 4.87
C LEU A 136 -17.92 15.33 6.29
N VAL A 137 -17.54 14.05 6.42
CA VAL A 137 -17.26 13.40 7.71
C VAL A 137 -16.08 14.07 8.41
N GLU A 138 -14.97 14.33 7.71
CA GLU A 138 -13.80 15.01 8.27
C GLU A 138 -14.12 16.45 8.72
N ARG A 139 -14.95 17.17 7.95
CA ARG A 139 -15.40 18.51 8.35
C ARG A 139 -16.30 18.45 9.58
N ASN A 140 -17.29 17.56 9.61
CA ASN A 140 -18.16 17.39 10.77
C ASN A 140 -17.36 16.98 12.01
N ASN A 141 -16.47 15.99 11.90
CA ASN A 141 -15.64 15.53 13.01
C ASN A 141 -14.73 16.65 13.53
N ARG A 142 -14.14 17.46 12.63
CA ARG A 142 -13.33 18.63 13.02
C ARG A 142 -14.18 19.68 13.74
N THR A 143 -15.40 19.93 13.29
CA THR A 143 -16.31 20.88 13.95
C THR A 143 -16.74 20.38 15.34
N VAL A 144 -17.07 19.09 15.47
CA VAL A 144 -17.37 18.42 16.76
C VAL A 144 -16.18 18.58 17.70
N GLN A 145 -14.97 18.24 17.25
CA GLN A 145 -13.74 18.37 18.05
C GLN A 145 -13.51 19.81 18.51
N ASN A 146 -13.64 20.80 17.62
CA ASN A 146 -13.45 22.21 17.98
C ASN A 146 -14.48 22.71 19.00
N LEU A 147 -15.74 22.27 18.89
CA LEU A 147 -16.80 22.61 19.83
C LEU A 147 -16.59 21.94 21.19
N LEU A 148 -16.20 20.66 21.21
CA LEU A 148 -15.84 19.95 22.44
C LEU A 148 -14.66 20.65 23.13
N LEU A 149 -13.58 20.96 22.40
CA LEU A 149 -12.42 21.65 22.97
C LEU A 149 -12.76 23.02 23.58
N ARG A 150 -13.76 23.73 23.03
CA ARG A 150 -14.21 25.03 23.57
C ARG A 150 -15.14 24.91 24.77
N THR A 151 -15.84 23.79 24.90
CA THR A 151 -16.85 23.58 25.94
C THR A 151 -16.31 22.80 27.13
N LEU A 152 -15.17 22.12 26.97
CA LEU A 152 -14.42 21.48 28.05
C LEU A 152 -13.64 22.51 28.87
N SER A 153 -13.85 22.53 30.18
CA SER A 153 -12.96 23.19 31.15
C SER A 153 -11.64 22.43 31.29
N ASP A 154 -10.63 23.05 31.91
CA ASP A 154 -9.24 22.54 32.06
C ASP A 154 -9.07 21.09 32.56
N ARG A 155 -10.10 20.52 33.20
CA ARG A 155 -10.19 19.09 33.51
C ARG A 155 -11.24 18.46 32.59
N HIS A 156 -10.80 17.58 31.69
CA HIS A 156 -11.62 16.84 30.72
C HIS A 156 -12.60 15.81 31.37
N GLU A 157 -13.20 16.13 32.50
CA GLU A 157 -14.00 15.23 33.33
C GLU A 157 -15.49 15.18 32.93
N ASN A 158 -15.97 16.09 32.08
CA ASN A 158 -17.40 16.22 31.72
C ASN A 158 -17.68 16.15 30.20
N TRP A 159 -16.79 15.53 29.42
CA TRP A 159 -16.88 15.52 27.96
C TRP A 159 -18.13 14.83 27.41
N ASP A 160 -18.60 13.79 28.11
CA ASP A 160 -19.80 13.03 27.82
C ASP A 160 -21.07 13.88 27.96
N LYS A 161 -21.12 14.74 28.99
CA LYS A 161 -22.24 15.67 29.22
C LYS A 161 -22.29 16.79 28.18
N CYS A 162 -21.13 17.24 27.71
CA CYS A 162 -21.01 18.26 26.67
C CYS A 162 -21.36 17.73 25.28
N LEU A 163 -21.21 16.43 25.04
CA LEU A 163 -21.42 15.81 23.73
C LEU A 163 -22.84 16.04 23.20
N HIS A 164 -23.86 15.88 24.05
CA HIS A 164 -25.25 16.11 23.65
C HIS A 164 -25.52 17.55 23.21
N GLY A 165 -24.94 18.53 23.91
CA GLY A 165 -25.07 19.94 23.54
C GLY A 165 -24.36 20.29 22.23
N VAL A 166 -23.18 19.72 22.02
CA VAL A 166 -22.42 19.90 20.77
C VAL A 166 -23.14 19.25 19.58
N LEU A 167 -23.65 18.02 19.73
CA LEU A 167 -24.40 17.35 18.68
C LEU A 167 -25.72 18.05 18.36
N PHE A 168 -26.38 18.65 19.36
CA PHE A 168 -27.57 19.47 19.14
C PHE A 168 -27.28 20.74 18.33
N ALA A 169 -26.16 21.41 18.60
CA ALA A 169 -25.73 22.61 17.87
C ALA A 169 -25.29 22.35 16.42
N LEU A 170 -25.05 21.09 16.06
CA LEU A 170 -24.62 20.65 14.72
C LEU A 170 -25.77 20.11 13.85
N ARG A 171 -26.98 20.08 14.40
CA ARG A 171 -28.18 19.55 13.74
C ARG A 171 -28.95 20.66 13.04
#